data_AF-A0A2E6YSK2-F1
#
_entry.id   AF-A0A2E6YSK2-F1
#
_cell.length_a   1.000
_cell.length_b   1.000
_cell.length_c   1.000
_cell.angle_alpha   90.00
_cell.angle_beta   90.00
_cell.angle_gamma   90.00
#
_symmetry.space_group_name_H-M   'P 1'
#
loop_
_entity.id
_entity.type
_entity.pdbx_description
1 polymer ?
#
loop_
_entity_poly.entity_id
_entity_poly.type
_entity_poly.pdbx_seq_one_letter_code
_entity_poly.pdbx_strand_id
1 'polypeptide(L)'
;MTRFKKQLVYSLPFVVLMSACNPLTPTRESGMTAGGWQPCDAERPKVCTMIYEPVCAQRVDGEVADYASSCNACADVSVTAWHPKTCEE
;
A
#
# COMPACT_ATOMS: atom_id res chain seq x y z
N MET A 1 -14.21 -56.64 6.46
CA MET A 1 -14.80 -55.28 6.42
C MET A 1 -14.08 -54.28 7.36
N THR A 2 -12.76 -54.37 7.54
CA THR A 2 -11.98 -53.50 8.47
C THR A 2 -10.95 -52.60 7.77
N ARG A 3 -10.71 -52.79 6.47
CA ARG A 3 -9.78 -51.97 5.66
C ARG A 3 -10.41 -50.66 5.16
N PHE A 4 -11.73 -50.64 4.93
CA PHE A 4 -12.47 -49.45 4.48
C PHE A 4 -12.57 -48.38 5.58
N LYS A 5 -12.71 -48.80 6.84
CA LYS A 5 -12.80 -47.90 8.01
C LYS A 5 -11.45 -47.27 8.37
N LYS A 6 -10.33 -47.98 8.13
CA LYS A 6 -8.97 -47.44 8.33
C LYS A 6 -8.59 -46.39 7.27
N GLN A 7 -9.00 -46.58 6.01
CA GLN A 7 -8.78 -45.60 4.94
C GLN A 7 -9.56 -44.29 5.18
N LEU A 8 -10.81 -44.39 5.67
CA LEU A 8 -11.63 -43.21 5.99
C LEU A 8 -11.11 -42.40 7.21
N VAL A 9 -10.45 -43.07 8.15
CA VAL A 9 -9.83 -42.43 9.34
C VAL A 9 -8.47 -41.80 9.00
N TYR A 10 -7.75 -42.32 8.01
CA TYR A 10 -6.45 -41.80 7.57
C TYR A 10 -6.53 -40.62 6.60
N SER A 11 -7.69 -40.39 5.96
CA SER A 11 -7.90 -39.24 5.07
C SER A 11 -8.35 -37.98 5.82
N LEU A 12 -8.98 -38.13 6.99
CA LEU A 12 -9.46 -37.01 7.82
C LEU A 12 -8.36 -36.02 8.30
N PRO A 13 -7.13 -36.44 8.68
CA PRO A 13 -6.10 -35.50 9.13
C PRO A 13 -5.38 -34.81 7.96
N PHE A 14 -5.44 -35.35 6.74
CA PHE A 14 -4.71 -34.80 5.59
C PHE A 14 -5.39 -33.57 4.99
N VAL A 15 -6.72 -33.47 5.11
CA VAL A 15 -7.50 -32.30 4.61
C VAL A 15 -7.32 -31.06 5.50
N VAL A 16 -6.97 -31.24 6.78
CA VAL A 16 -6.85 -30.13 7.77
C VAL A 16 -5.53 -29.35 7.63
N LEU A 17 -4.51 -29.91 6.97
CA LEU A 17 -3.16 -29.32 6.92
C LEU A 17 -2.94 -28.31 5.77
N MET A 18 -3.92 -28.06 4.89
CA MET A 18 -3.76 -27.19 3.71
C MET A 18 -4.69 -25.95 3.72
N SER A 19 -4.94 -25.35 4.88
CA SER A 19 -5.67 -24.08 5.00
C SER A 19 -4.89 -23.07 5.84
N ALA A 20 -3.70 -22.69 5.38
CA ALA A 20 -2.89 -21.63 5.99
C ALA A 20 -2.33 -20.66 4.93
N CYS A 21 -3.19 -20.14 4.05
CA CYS A 21 -2.94 -18.87 3.38
C CYS A 21 -3.80 -17.82 4.07
N ASN A 22 -3.25 -17.17 5.11
CA ASN A 22 -3.82 -15.94 5.64
C ASN A 22 -2.99 -14.80 5.04
N PRO A 23 -3.44 -14.10 3.99
CA PRO A 23 -2.80 -12.87 3.57
C PRO A 23 -3.12 -11.80 4.61
N LEU A 24 -2.43 -11.83 5.75
CA LEU A 24 -2.18 -10.63 6.55
C LEU A 24 -1.11 -9.80 5.82
N THR A 25 -1.29 -9.57 4.52
CA THR A 25 -0.75 -8.38 3.91
C THR A 25 -1.60 -7.25 4.46
N PRO A 26 -1.04 -6.25 5.15
CA PRO A 26 -1.71 -4.98 5.22
C PRO A 26 -1.81 -4.54 3.75
N THR A 27 -2.96 -4.80 3.13
CA THR A 27 -3.38 -4.03 1.98
C THR A 27 -3.42 -2.62 2.54
N ARG A 28 -2.31 -1.87 2.36
CA ARG A 28 -2.44 -0.43 2.19
C ARG A 28 -3.42 -0.34 1.06
N GLU A 29 -4.69 -0.10 1.40
CA GLU A 29 -5.67 0.38 0.46
C GLU A 29 -5.08 1.69 -0.03
N SER A 30 -4.21 1.59 -1.03
CA SER A 30 -3.84 2.68 -1.90
C SER A 30 -5.18 2.99 -2.53
N GLY A 31 -5.92 3.89 -1.88
CA GLY A 31 -7.11 4.48 -2.42
C GLY A 31 -6.64 5.13 -3.69
N MET A 32 -6.77 4.40 -4.81
CA MET A 32 -6.79 4.96 -6.14
C MET A 32 -8.00 5.88 -6.15
N THR A 33 -7.81 7.09 -5.62
CA THR A 33 -8.73 8.19 -5.84
C THR A 33 -8.79 8.38 -7.36
N ALA A 34 -9.99 8.59 -7.88
CA ALA A 34 -10.31 8.59 -9.30
C ALA A 34 -9.62 9.71 -10.14
N GLY A 35 -8.54 10.31 -9.64
CA GLY A 35 -7.79 11.39 -10.28
C GLY A 35 -6.27 11.16 -10.35
N GLY A 36 -5.76 9.96 -10.06
CA GLY A 36 -4.31 9.68 -10.13
C GLY A 36 -3.48 10.30 -9.00
N TRP A 37 -4.15 10.93 -8.03
CA TRP A 37 -3.54 11.46 -6.82
C TRP A 37 -3.45 10.37 -5.74
N GLN A 38 -2.31 10.34 -5.06
CA GLN A 38 -2.01 9.44 -3.96
C GLN A 38 -1.98 10.24 -2.65
N PRO A 39 -2.84 9.93 -1.67
CA PRO A 39 -2.86 10.66 -0.41
C PRO A 39 -1.57 10.41 0.38
N CYS A 40 -1.14 11.40 1.15
CA CYS A 40 -0.10 11.19 2.15
C CYS A 40 -0.66 10.47 3.37
N ASP A 41 0.09 9.49 3.89
CA ASP A 41 -0.26 8.82 5.14
C ASP A 41 -0.28 9.82 6.32
N ALA A 42 -1.08 9.52 7.35
CA ALA A 42 -1.15 10.34 8.55
C ALA A 42 0.22 10.41 9.28
N GLU A 43 0.96 9.31 9.30
CA GLU A 43 2.34 9.28 9.80
C GLU A 43 3.29 9.85 8.74
N ARG A 44 3.96 10.96 9.07
CA ARG A 44 4.80 11.69 8.09
C ARG A 44 6.26 11.21 8.15
N PRO A 45 6.88 10.89 7.00
CA PRO A 45 8.29 10.52 6.98
C PRO A 45 9.15 11.65 7.54
N LYS A 46 10.12 11.29 8.39
CA LYS A 46 11.06 12.25 9.00
C LYS A 46 12.39 12.31 8.25
N VAL A 47 12.69 11.28 7.48
CA VAL A 47 13.93 11.14 6.71
C VAL A 47 13.56 10.64 5.32
N CYS A 48 14.09 11.30 4.30
CA CYS A 48 13.97 10.89 2.92
C CYS A 48 15.36 10.59 2.35
N THR A 49 15.43 9.61 1.46
CA THR A 49 16.64 9.34 0.67
C THR A 49 16.89 10.47 -0.33
N MET A 50 18.11 10.56 -0.85
CA MET A 50 18.49 11.53 -1.90
C MET A 50 18.04 11.09 -3.31
N ILE A 51 16.79 10.65 -3.44
CA ILE A 51 16.20 10.25 -4.72
C ILE A 51 15.55 11.49 -5.37
N TYR A 52 15.74 11.62 -6.68
CA TYR A 52 15.10 12.66 -7.48
C TYR A 52 14.15 12.03 -8.50
N GLU A 53 12.88 11.94 -8.13
CA GLU A 53 11.76 11.41 -8.90
C GLU A 53 10.57 12.37 -8.70
N PRO A 54 10.54 13.50 -9.41
CA PRO A 54 9.71 14.63 -9.03
C PRO A 54 8.21 14.33 -9.10
N VAL A 55 7.47 14.94 -8.19
CA VAL A 55 6.02 14.79 -8.06
C VAL A 55 5.37 16.15 -7.88
N CYS A 56 4.13 16.28 -8.35
CA CYS A 56 3.27 17.40 -8.08
C CYS A 56 2.46 17.06 -6.83
N ALA A 57 2.48 17.94 -5.85
CA ALA A 57 1.81 17.75 -4.58
C ALA A 57 0.75 18.82 -4.37
N GLN A 58 -0.42 18.42 -3.87
CA GLN A 58 -1.49 19.30 -3.45
C GLN A 58 -1.36 19.60 -1.96
N ARG A 59 -1.47 20.86 -1.60
CA ARG A 59 -1.46 21.35 -0.21
C ARG A 59 -2.87 21.51 0.34
N VAL A 60 -2.95 21.67 1.67
CA VAL A 60 -4.21 21.90 2.42
C VAL A 60 -4.95 23.17 1.98
N ASP A 61 -4.25 24.17 1.45
CA ASP A 61 -4.81 25.42 0.91
C ASP A 61 -5.29 25.29 -0.54
N GLY A 62 -5.04 24.15 -1.18
CA GLY A 62 -5.38 23.87 -2.58
C GLY A 62 -4.30 24.27 -3.57
N GLU A 63 -3.18 24.87 -3.13
CA GLU A 63 -2.03 25.12 -4.01
C GLU A 63 -1.37 23.81 -4.43
N VAL A 64 -0.71 23.84 -5.60
CA VAL A 64 0.12 22.74 -6.08
C VAL A 64 1.57 23.18 -6.24
N ALA A 65 2.49 22.29 -5.93
CA ALA A 65 3.92 22.56 -6.07
C ALA A 65 4.69 21.28 -6.40
N ASP A 66 5.82 21.44 -7.10
CA ASP A 66 6.76 20.35 -7.35
C ASP A 66 7.59 20.03 -6.11
N TYR A 67 7.78 18.74 -5.85
CA TYR A 67 8.67 18.22 -4.82
C TYR A 67 9.64 17.20 -5.44
N ALA A 68 10.84 17.10 -4.86
CA ALA A 68 11.92 16.26 -5.38
C ALA A 68 11.59 14.76 -5.44
N SER A 69 10.70 14.29 -4.56
CA SER A 69 10.19 12.92 -4.54
C SER A 69 8.86 12.87 -3.78
N SER A 70 8.13 11.76 -3.89
CA SER A 70 6.93 11.49 -3.08
C SER A 70 7.21 11.50 -1.58
N CYS A 71 8.40 11.06 -1.15
CA CYS A 71 8.82 11.15 0.25
C CYS A 71 8.93 12.61 0.69
N ASN A 72 9.62 13.44 -0.11
CA ASN A 72 9.79 14.86 0.20
C ASN A 72 8.46 15.61 0.21
N ALA A 73 7.52 15.24 -0.67
CA ALA A 73 6.15 15.76 -0.66
C ALA A 73 5.44 15.42 0.67
N CYS A 74 5.39 14.13 1.05
CA CYS A 74 4.67 13.74 2.25
C CYS A 74 5.38 14.10 3.57
N ALA A 75 6.69 14.41 3.54
CA ALA A 75 7.40 14.98 4.68
C ALA A 75 6.91 16.39 5.03
N ASP A 76 6.41 17.14 4.05
CA ASP A 76 5.76 18.43 4.26
C ASP A 76 4.35 18.21 4.81
N VAL A 77 4.14 18.64 6.05
CA VAL A 77 2.85 18.51 6.76
C VAL A 77 1.70 19.23 6.07
N SER A 78 1.98 20.22 5.22
CA SER A 78 0.95 20.95 4.46
C SER A 78 0.44 20.17 3.25
N VAL A 79 1.16 19.13 2.80
CA VAL A 79 0.77 18.32 1.64
C VAL A 79 -0.29 17.28 2.05
N THR A 80 -1.36 17.18 1.26
CA THR A 80 -2.45 16.21 1.43
C THR A 80 -2.36 15.05 0.46
N ALA A 81 -1.87 15.28 -0.77
CA ALA A 81 -1.74 14.26 -1.81
C ALA A 81 -0.66 14.63 -2.84
N TRP A 82 -0.20 13.65 -3.62
CA TRP A 82 0.77 13.83 -4.72
C TRP A 82 0.44 12.95 -5.93
N HIS A 83 0.93 13.28 -7.14
CA HIS A 83 0.88 12.39 -8.30
C HIS A 83 2.26 12.27 -8.97
N PRO A 84 2.55 11.16 -9.69
CA PRO A 84 3.89 10.85 -10.21
C PRO A 84 4.25 11.61 -11.51
N LYS A 85 4.10 12.94 -11.49
CA LYS A 85 4.51 13.90 -12.55
C LYS A 85 4.67 15.29 -11.95
N THR A 86 5.36 16.21 -12.61
CA THR A 86 5.41 17.63 -12.20
C THR A 86 4.11 18.37 -12.47
N CYS A 87 3.90 19.55 -11.86
CA CYS A 87 2.66 20.31 -11.96
C CYS A 87 2.45 21.01 -13.31
N GLU A 88 3.50 21.16 -14.12
CA GLU A 88 3.47 21.87 -15.42
C GLU A 88 3.39 20.93 -16.65
N GLU A 89 3.06 19.64 -16.46
CA GLU A 89 2.88 18.67 -17.57
C GLU A 89 1.43 18.48 -18.06
#